data_AF-A0A812XMN2-F1
#
_entry.id   AF-A0A812XMN2-F1
#
_cell.length_a   1.000
_cell.length_b   1.000
_cell.length_c   1.000
_cell.angle_alpha   90.00
_cell.angle_beta   90.00
_cell.angle_gamma   90.00
#
_symmetry.space_group_name_H-M   'P 1'
#
loop_
_entity.id
_entity.type
_entity.pdbx_description
1 polymer ?
#
loop_
_entity_poly.entity_id
_entity_poly.type
_entity_poly.pdbx_seq_one_letter_code
_entity_poly.pdbx_strand_id
1 'polypeptide(L)'
;MALGELACLQAGQRVLVHAGAGGVGLTAVQYALRLGAVVYATAGNQDKQNYLLQMGVKCVTSSRDGQKFQEQMATALADENNAQLDVVLNRTESLPSRGHDNFIGRSLSFLRDGGVFIEIGKRGIWTHDDMTKVRPKVQYKVLAMDTICNEDPAQMVDGAWEPLPFRVFEGLGACSEALQVLRKAEQIGKIVLSVPSPLRIREGATYLITGGTGALGLAVSRALLEEGAEATQQGDLGSETQAREFLMQKDVDKL
;
A
#
# COMPACT_ATOMS: atom_id res chain seq x y z
N MET A 1 -1.33 4.64 11.29
CA MET A 1 -0.75 5.96 10.93
C MET A 1 -1.67 6.93 10.19
N ALA A 2 -1.81 6.95 8.85
CA ALA A 2 -2.45 8.10 8.16
C ALA A 2 -3.88 8.42 8.65
N LEU A 3 -4.80 7.46 8.54
CA LEU A 3 -6.18 7.66 9.00
C LEU A 3 -6.30 7.56 10.53
N GLY A 4 -5.55 6.67 11.16
CA GLY A 4 -5.68 6.40 12.60
C GLY A 4 -5.00 7.42 13.52
N GLU A 5 -3.78 7.85 13.21
CA GLU A 5 -2.97 8.72 14.09
C GLU A 5 -2.95 10.17 13.60
N LEU A 6 -2.82 10.41 12.28
CA LEU A 6 -2.73 11.78 11.77
C LEU A 6 -4.10 12.44 11.63
N ALA A 7 -5.08 11.70 11.11
CA ALA A 7 -6.46 12.19 11.02
C ALA A 7 -7.29 11.89 12.27
N CYS A 8 -6.85 10.97 13.13
CA CYS A 8 -7.65 10.46 14.25
C CYS A 8 -9.08 10.10 13.84
N LEU A 9 -9.24 9.44 12.68
CA LEU A 9 -10.55 9.11 12.11
C LEU A 9 -11.39 8.37 13.15
N GLN A 10 -12.69 8.67 13.20
CA GLN A 10 -13.64 8.06 14.13
C GLN A 10 -14.82 7.43 13.38
N ALA A 11 -15.54 6.54 14.07
CA ALA A 11 -16.81 6.00 13.58
C ALA A 11 -17.79 7.13 13.22
N GLY A 12 -18.52 6.97 12.12
CA GLY A 12 -19.49 7.95 11.61
C GLY A 12 -18.88 9.16 10.89
N GLN A 13 -17.56 9.38 10.96
CA GLN A 13 -16.91 10.44 10.18
C GLN A 13 -16.85 10.08 8.69
N ARG A 14 -16.83 11.11 7.84
CA ARG A 14 -16.84 10.97 6.38
C ARG A 14 -15.44 11.14 5.84
N VAL A 15 -14.96 10.12 5.12
CA VAL A 15 -13.62 10.12 4.52
C VAL A 15 -13.67 9.97 3.02
N LEU A 16 -12.95 10.82 2.30
CA LEU A 16 -12.70 10.68 0.86
C LEU A 16 -11.33 10.03 0.62
N VAL A 17 -11.32 8.89 -0.05
CA VAL A 17 -10.11 8.18 -0.46
C VAL A 17 -9.91 8.29 -1.97
N HIS A 18 -8.93 9.10 -2.39
CA HIS A 18 -8.58 9.17 -3.80
C HIS A 18 -7.84 7.92 -4.28
N ALA A 19 -8.08 7.54 -5.54
CA ALA A 19 -7.51 6.35 -6.16
C ALA A 19 -7.76 5.08 -5.33
N GLY A 20 -9.01 4.93 -4.85
CA GLY A 20 -9.42 3.94 -3.86
C GLY A 20 -9.15 2.49 -4.25
N ALA A 21 -9.15 2.17 -5.56
CA ALA A 21 -8.92 0.80 -6.04
C ALA A 21 -7.43 0.40 -6.13
N GLY A 22 -6.49 1.29 -5.79
CA GLY A 22 -5.05 0.97 -5.71
C GLY A 22 -4.67 0.35 -4.37
N GLY A 23 -3.45 -0.18 -4.25
CA GLY A 23 -2.99 -0.84 -3.01
C GLY A 23 -3.23 -0.03 -1.73
N VAL A 24 -2.73 1.21 -1.65
CA VAL A 24 -2.92 2.07 -0.47
C VAL A 24 -4.39 2.46 -0.29
N GLY A 25 -5.09 2.73 -1.40
CA GLY A 25 -6.51 3.09 -1.38
C GLY A 25 -7.38 1.98 -0.78
N LEU A 26 -7.15 0.74 -1.18
CA LEU A 26 -7.92 -0.41 -0.68
C LEU A 26 -7.65 -0.66 0.80
N THR A 27 -6.39 -0.54 1.25
CA THR A 27 -6.07 -0.62 2.68
C THR A 27 -6.77 0.48 3.48
N ALA A 28 -6.76 1.72 2.98
CA ALA A 28 -7.43 2.85 3.62
C ALA A 28 -8.96 2.67 3.68
N VAL A 29 -9.57 2.16 2.60
CA VAL A 29 -11.00 1.83 2.54
C VAL A 29 -11.33 0.74 3.57
N GLN A 30 -10.59 -0.38 3.60
CA GLN A 30 -10.82 -1.44 4.57
C GLN A 30 -10.66 -0.94 6.02
N TYR A 31 -9.67 -0.09 6.29
CA TYR A 31 -9.48 0.50 7.62
C TYR A 31 -10.67 1.36 8.03
N ALA A 32 -11.08 2.29 7.16
CA ALA A 32 -12.17 3.22 7.45
C ALA A 32 -13.52 2.49 7.63
N LEU A 33 -13.81 1.50 6.79
CA LEU A 33 -15.02 0.70 6.91
C LEU A 33 -15.06 -0.12 8.21
N ARG A 34 -13.94 -0.75 8.59
CA ARG A 34 -13.84 -1.47 9.88
C ARG A 34 -14.05 -0.59 11.09
N LEU A 35 -13.63 0.67 11.00
CA LEU A 35 -13.83 1.66 12.04
C LEU A 35 -15.28 2.18 12.09
N GLY A 36 -16.12 1.86 11.10
CA GLY A 36 -17.48 2.38 10.99
C GLY A 36 -17.55 3.81 10.43
N ALA A 37 -16.51 4.27 9.74
CA ALA A 37 -16.54 5.55 9.02
C ALA A 37 -17.33 5.42 7.70
N VAL A 38 -17.85 6.55 7.21
CA VAL A 38 -18.56 6.62 5.93
C VAL A 38 -17.55 6.94 4.83
N VAL A 39 -17.34 5.99 3.92
CA VAL A 39 -16.28 6.08 2.91
C VAL A 39 -16.83 6.57 1.58
N TYR A 40 -16.18 7.57 1.01
CA TYR A 40 -16.31 8.01 -0.37
C TYR A 40 -14.97 7.74 -1.07
N ALA A 41 -14.98 7.41 -2.36
CA ALA A 41 -13.75 7.13 -3.08
C ALA A 41 -13.75 7.65 -4.52
N THR A 42 -12.56 7.73 -5.12
CA THR A 42 -12.43 7.93 -6.57
C THR A 42 -11.75 6.75 -7.26
N ALA A 43 -12.20 6.43 -8.47
CA ALA A 43 -11.63 5.37 -9.29
C ALA A 43 -11.65 5.71 -10.79
N GLY A 44 -10.71 5.12 -11.54
CA GLY A 44 -10.43 5.51 -12.92
C GLY A 44 -11.26 4.81 -14.00
N ASN A 45 -11.99 3.74 -13.67
CA ASN A 45 -12.87 3.03 -14.61
C ASN A 45 -14.04 2.37 -13.86
N GLN A 46 -15.03 1.86 -14.60
CA GLN A 46 -16.26 1.31 -14.03
C GLN A 46 -16.03 0.06 -13.20
N ASP A 47 -15.14 -0.85 -13.63
CA ASP A 47 -14.86 -2.09 -12.89
C ASP A 47 -14.30 -1.79 -11.49
N LYS A 48 -13.40 -0.81 -11.39
CA LYS A 48 -12.86 -0.33 -10.12
C LYS A 48 -13.92 0.34 -9.25
N GLN A 49 -14.83 1.09 -9.87
CA GLN A 49 -15.94 1.72 -9.15
C GLN A 49 -16.88 0.66 -8.57
N ASN A 50 -17.28 -0.31 -9.38
CA ASN A 50 -18.14 -1.42 -8.95
C ASN A 50 -17.50 -2.22 -7.82
N TYR A 51 -16.21 -2.52 -7.92
CA TYR A 51 -15.48 -3.22 -6.85
C TYR A 51 -15.51 -2.45 -5.53
N LEU A 52 -15.26 -1.14 -5.55
CA LEU A 52 -15.31 -0.30 -4.34
C LEU A 52 -16.73 -0.20 -3.75
N LEU A 53 -17.75 -0.10 -4.60
CA LEU A 53 -19.15 -0.12 -4.16
C LEU A 53 -19.50 -1.45 -3.46
N GLN A 54 -19.04 -2.58 -4.01
CA GLN A 54 -19.22 -3.91 -3.40
C GLN A 54 -18.53 -4.04 -2.04
N MET A 55 -17.41 -3.35 -1.83
CA MET A 55 -16.76 -3.28 -0.51
C MET A 55 -17.57 -2.49 0.53
N GLY A 56 -18.60 -1.74 0.13
CA GLY A 56 -19.37 -0.89 1.03
C GLY A 56 -18.97 0.59 1.01
N VAL A 57 -18.18 1.02 0.02
CA VAL A 57 -17.98 2.45 -0.23
C VAL A 57 -19.31 3.08 -0.65
N LYS A 58 -19.68 4.18 -0.01
CA LYS A 58 -20.99 4.80 -0.17
C LYS A 58 -21.19 5.44 -1.53
N CYS A 59 -20.17 6.13 -2.03
CA CYS A 59 -20.18 6.74 -3.35
C CYS A 59 -18.78 6.66 -3.95
N VAL A 60 -18.72 6.28 -5.23
CA VAL A 60 -17.47 6.24 -5.99
C VAL A 60 -17.61 7.12 -7.23
N THR A 61 -16.68 8.05 -7.39
CA THR A 61 -16.69 9.01 -8.51
C THR A 61 -15.45 8.84 -9.39
N SER A 62 -15.39 9.58 -10.50
CA SER A 62 -14.24 9.55 -11.41
C SER A 62 -12.96 10.05 -10.72
N SER A 63 -11.84 9.37 -10.97
CA SER A 63 -10.47 9.83 -10.63
C SER A 63 -9.72 10.40 -11.84
N ARG A 64 -10.38 10.56 -12.98
CA ARG A 64 -9.78 10.97 -14.27
C ARG A 64 -10.49 12.16 -14.92
N ASP A 65 -11.61 12.59 -14.34
CA ASP A 65 -12.46 13.67 -14.81
C ASP A 65 -12.87 14.49 -13.59
N GLY A 66 -12.25 15.66 -13.44
CA GLY A 66 -12.46 16.52 -12.28
C GLY A 66 -13.88 17.09 -12.22
N GLN A 67 -14.51 17.33 -13.37
CA GLN A 67 -15.87 17.84 -13.44
C GLN A 67 -16.87 16.82 -12.94
N LYS A 68 -16.80 15.59 -13.47
CA LYS A 68 -17.64 14.48 -12.99
C LYS A 68 -17.41 14.20 -11.51
N PHE A 69 -16.16 14.26 -11.05
CA PHE A 69 -15.83 14.14 -9.63
C PHE A 69 -16.61 15.17 -8.80
N GLN A 70 -16.55 16.45 -9.15
CA GLN A 70 -17.21 17.50 -8.39
C GLN A 70 -18.73 17.38 -8.41
N GLU A 71 -19.34 17.13 -9.57
CA GLU A 71 -20.80 17.02 -9.72
C GLU A 71 -21.35 15.81 -8.94
N GLN A 72 -20.72 14.64 -9.08
CA GLN A 72 -21.16 13.42 -8.43
C GLN A 72 -20.96 13.49 -6.91
N MET A 73 -19.82 14.04 -6.45
CA MET A 73 -19.55 14.20 -5.01
C MET A 73 -20.51 15.22 -4.39
N ALA A 74 -20.76 16.34 -5.05
CA ALA A 74 -21.72 17.33 -4.57
C ALA A 74 -23.11 16.74 -4.42
N THR A 75 -23.56 15.95 -5.40
CA THR A 75 -24.85 15.25 -5.34
C THR A 75 -24.92 14.29 -4.16
N ALA A 76 -23.91 13.42 -4.00
CA ALA A 76 -23.87 12.43 -2.92
C ALA A 76 -23.86 13.07 -1.52
N LEU A 77 -23.20 14.22 -1.37
CA LEU A 77 -23.17 14.96 -0.10
C LEU A 77 -24.45 15.76 0.15
N ALA A 78 -25.08 16.30 -0.91
CA ALA A 78 -26.35 17.00 -0.81
C ALA A 78 -27.48 16.08 -0.33
N ASP A 79 -27.53 14.85 -0.85
CA ASP A 79 -28.48 13.79 -0.44
C ASP A 79 -28.35 13.41 1.05
N GLU A 80 -27.27 13.84 1.71
CA GLU A 80 -26.99 13.62 3.12
C GLU A 80 -27.09 14.90 3.96
N ASN A 81 -28.15 15.67 3.75
CA ASN A 81 -28.38 16.94 4.45
C ASN A 81 -27.23 17.93 4.28
N ASN A 82 -26.66 18.01 3.07
CA ASN A 82 -25.47 18.82 2.77
C ASN A 82 -24.27 18.47 3.66
N ALA A 83 -24.02 17.17 3.79
CA ALA A 83 -22.88 16.65 4.51
C ALA A 83 -21.56 17.24 3.98
N GLN A 84 -20.56 17.28 4.86
CA GLN A 84 -19.19 17.63 4.51
C GLN A 84 -18.25 16.50 4.89
N LEU A 85 -17.10 16.44 4.22
CA LEU A 85 -16.04 15.48 4.52
C LEU A 85 -15.31 15.92 5.79
N ASP A 86 -14.92 14.96 6.62
CA ASP A 86 -14.04 15.14 7.78
C ASP A 86 -12.58 14.97 7.41
N VAL A 87 -12.29 13.99 6.54
CA VAL A 87 -10.94 13.58 6.17
C VAL A 87 -10.84 13.39 4.66
N VAL A 88 -9.76 13.86 4.06
CA VAL A 88 -9.39 13.55 2.68
C VAL A 88 -8.03 12.87 2.69
N LEU A 89 -7.94 11.67 2.12
CA LEU A 89 -6.68 11.01 1.79
C LEU A 89 -6.41 11.19 0.31
N ASN A 90 -5.53 12.14 -0.02
CA ASN A 90 -5.18 12.49 -1.37
C ASN A 90 -3.91 11.76 -1.85
N ARG A 91 -4.00 11.24 -3.07
CA ARG A 91 -2.87 10.71 -3.85
C ARG A 91 -2.91 11.21 -5.30
N THR A 92 -3.77 12.17 -5.60
CA THR A 92 -3.87 12.72 -6.95
C THR A 92 -2.75 13.72 -7.19
N GLU A 93 -2.25 13.76 -8.43
CA GLU A 93 -1.34 14.83 -8.86
C GLU A 93 -2.19 15.95 -9.46
N SER A 94 -1.94 17.20 -9.04
CA SER A 94 -2.49 18.38 -9.69
C SER A 94 -1.40 18.99 -10.58
N LEU A 95 -1.23 18.45 -11.79
CA LEU A 95 -0.24 18.94 -12.75
C LEU A 95 -0.89 19.87 -13.78
N PRO A 96 -0.37 21.10 -13.98
CA PRO A 96 -0.85 22.01 -15.02
C PRO A 96 -0.83 21.39 -16.43
N SER A 97 0.11 20.48 -16.68
CA SER A 97 0.30 19.79 -17.97
C SER A 97 -0.73 18.72 -18.29
N ARG A 98 -1.61 18.35 -17.35
CA ARG A 98 -2.71 17.38 -17.55
C ARG A 98 -4.09 18.04 -17.63
N GLY A 99 -4.15 19.36 -17.79
CA GLY A 99 -5.40 20.11 -17.97
C GLY A 99 -6.06 20.55 -16.64
N HIS A 100 -7.26 21.13 -16.75
CA HIS A 100 -8.07 21.80 -15.71
C HIS A 100 -8.63 20.90 -14.57
N ASP A 101 -8.00 19.77 -14.30
CA ASP A 101 -8.48 18.82 -13.29
C ASP A 101 -7.85 19.10 -11.91
N ASN A 102 -8.29 20.20 -11.29
CA ASN A 102 -7.92 20.59 -9.93
C ASN A 102 -8.60 19.71 -8.85
N PHE A 103 -8.20 18.44 -8.74
CA PHE A 103 -8.76 17.53 -7.73
C PHE A 103 -8.53 18.00 -6.30
N ILE A 104 -7.37 18.62 -6.01
CA ILE A 104 -7.07 19.16 -4.68
C ILE A 104 -8.09 20.24 -4.30
N GLY A 105 -8.24 21.27 -5.13
CA GLY A 105 -9.18 22.36 -4.89
C GLY A 105 -10.64 21.91 -4.82
N ARG A 106 -11.06 20.99 -5.70
CA ARG A 106 -12.42 20.43 -5.67
C ARG A 106 -12.66 19.64 -4.40
N SER A 107 -11.71 18.82 -3.96
CA SER A 107 -11.82 18.05 -2.70
C SER A 107 -11.85 18.96 -1.48
N LEU A 108 -11.07 20.04 -1.49
CA LEU A 108 -11.10 21.05 -0.44
C LEU A 108 -12.43 21.78 -0.34
N SER A 109 -13.18 21.94 -1.43
CA SER A 109 -14.52 22.55 -1.34
C SER A 109 -15.52 21.70 -0.55
N PHE A 110 -15.31 20.38 -0.47
CA PHE A 110 -16.16 19.45 0.27
C PHE A 110 -15.71 19.19 1.71
N LEU A 111 -14.47 19.56 2.05
CA LEU A 111 -13.92 19.41 3.39
C LEU A 111 -14.49 20.47 4.33
N ARG A 112 -14.94 20.06 5.52
CA ARG A 112 -15.43 20.99 6.55
C ARG A 112 -14.30 21.82 7.15
N ASP A 113 -14.67 22.90 7.82
CA ASP A 113 -13.76 23.63 8.70
C ASP A 113 -13.24 22.69 9.80
N GLY A 114 -11.93 22.73 10.05
CA GLY A 114 -11.25 21.84 11.00
C GLY A 114 -11.02 20.40 10.48
N GLY A 115 -11.43 20.09 9.25
CA GLY A 115 -11.16 18.79 8.61
C GLY A 115 -9.68 18.58 8.31
N VAL A 116 -9.30 17.33 8.06
CA VAL A 116 -7.91 16.93 7.83
C VAL A 116 -7.70 16.51 6.38
N PHE A 117 -6.78 17.18 5.70
CA PHE A 117 -6.35 16.83 4.35
C PHE A 117 -4.96 16.19 4.42
N ILE A 118 -4.89 14.89 4.13
CA ILE A 118 -3.64 14.12 4.13
C ILE A 118 -3.20 13.92 2.69
N GLU A 119 -1.99 14.38 2.38
CA GLU A 119 -1.34 14.22 1.10
C GLU A 119 -0.30 13.10 1.18
N ILE A 120 -0.48 12.04 0.39
CA ILE A 120 0.53 11.00 0.19
C ILE A 120 1.17 11.08 -1.20
N GLY A 121 0.72 12.02 -2.05
CA GLY A 121 1.36 12.35 -3.31
C GLY A 121 2.71 13.06 -3.10
N LYS A 122 3.57 12.99 -4.13
CA LYS A 122 4.85 13.73 -4.17
C LYS A 122 4.94 14.73 -5.31
N ARG A 123 4.07 14.60 -6.32
CA ARG A 123 4.11 15.36 -7.57
C ARG A 123 2.91 16.28 -7.66
N GLY A 124 3.14 17.56 -7.91
CA GLY A 124 2.07 18.55 -8.07
C GLY A 124 1.18 18.68 -6.83
N ILE A 125 1.78 18.50 -5.65
CA ILE A 125 1.11 18.75 -4.36
C ILE A 125 1.14 20.25 -4.06
N TRP A 126 0.21 20.73 -3.24
CA TRP A 126 0.19 22.13 -2.81
C TRP A 126 1.20 22.36 -1.69
N THR A 127 1.68 23.59 -1.57
CA THR A 127 2.44 24.00 -0.38
C THR A 127 1.49 24.27 0.79
N HIS A 128 2.03 24.30 2.02
CA HIS A 128 1.24 24.70 3.18
C HIS A 128 0.70 26.14 3.04
N ASP A 129 1.46 27.03 2.40
CA ASP A 129 1.02 28.41 2.13
C ASP A 129 -0.15 28.45 1.14
N ASP A 130 -0.08 27.67 0.06
CA ASP A 130 -1.19 27.58 -0.91
C ASP A 130 -2.45 27.03 -0.26
N MET A 131 -2.32 25.98 0.55
CA MET A 131 -3.44 25.45 1.31
C MET A 131 -4.02 26.49 2.27
N THR A 132 -3.17 27.18 3.04
CA THR A 132 -3.60 28.16 4.05
C THR A 132 -4.30 29.35 3.41
N LYS A 133 -3.83 29.80 2.24
CA LYS A 133 -4.48 30.88 1.47
C LYS A 133 -5.91 30.51 1.05
N VAL A 134 -6.16 29.26 0.70
CA VAL A 134 -7.46 28.80 0.19
C VAL A 134 -8.39 28.31 1.32
N ARG A 135 -7.85 27.58 2.30
CA ARG A 135 -8.58 26.97 3.42
C ARG A 135 -7.76 27.06 4.73
N PRO A 136 -7.70 28.24 5.38
CA PRO A 136 -6.87 28.45 6.57
C PRO A 136 -7.27 27.61 7.79
N LYS A 137 -8.51 27.09 7.81
CA LYS A 137 -9.05 26.28 8.91
C LYS A 137 -8.91 24.78 8.70
N VAL A 138 -8.33 24.33 7.59
CA VAL A 138 -8.09 22.91 7.32
C VAL A 138 -6.72 22.53 7.83
N GLN A 139 -6.60 21.33 8.40
CA GLN A 139 -5.32 20.76 8.77
C GLN A 139 -4.70 20.06 7.57
N TYR A 140 -3.59 20.57 7.05
CA TYR A 140 -2.85 19.91 5.97
C TYR A 140 -1.70 19.09 6.52
N LYS A 141 -1.60 17.84 6.09
CA LYS A 141 -0.56 16.90 6.49
C LYS A 141 0.04 16.26 5.25
N VAL A 142 1.32 16.50 5.00
CA VAL A 142 2.07 15.81 3.93
C VAL A 142 2.79 14.62 4.54
N LEU A 143 2.48 13.43 4.05
CA LEU A 143 3.00 12.16 4.57
C LEU A 143 3.97 11.52 3.57
N ALA A 144 5.25 11.54 3.93
CA ALA A 144 6.31 10.85 3.20
C ALA A 144 6.50 9.43 3.74
N MET A 145 5.78 8.47 3.15
CA MET A 145 5.78 7.07 3.61
C MET A 145 7.16 6.41 3.52
N ASP A 146 8.02 6.86 2.60
CA ASP A 146 9.38 6.33 2.41
C ASP A 146 10.33 6.66 3.56
N THR A 147 10.13 7.77 4.26
CA THR A 147 10.91 8.09 5.46
C THR A 147 10.52 7.15 6.61
N ILE A 148 9.22 6.87 6.74
CA ILE A 148 8.66 6.15 7.89
C ILE A 148 8.90 4.64 7.78
N CYS A 149 8.77 4.06 6.58
CA CYS A 149 9.04 2.65 6.35
C CYS A 149 10.51 2.25 6.58
N ASN A 150 11.46 3.19 6.47
CA ASN A 150 12.88 2.92 6.70
C ASN A 150 13.23 2.85 8.20
N GLU A 151 12.40 3.41 9.07
CA GLU A 151 12.70 3.52 10.51
C GLU A 151 12.15 2.33 11.31
N ASP A 152 10.95 1.82 10.99
CA ASP A 152 10.38 0.62 11.63
C ASP A 152 9.28 -0.05 10.77
N PRO A 153 9.61 -1.08 9.98
CA PRO A 153 8.62 -1.78 9.14
C PRO A 153 7.68 -2.70 9.95
N ALA A 154 8.04 -3.12 11.17
CA ALA A 154 7.27 -4.08 11.95
C ALA A 154 6.01 -3.44 12.58
N GLN A 155 6.07 -2.16 12.93
CA GLN A 155 4.92 -1.41 13.46
C GLN A 155 3.75 -1.25 12.46
N MET A 156 3.95 -1.58 11.18
CA MET A 156 2.92 -1.43 10.14
C MET A 156 1.96 -2.62 10.02
N VAL A 157 2.24 -3.76 10.67
CA VAL A 157 1.55 -5.04 10.38
C VAL A 157 0.79 -5.60 11.58
N ASP A 158 0.21 -4.74 12.41
CA ASP A 158 -0.69 -5.21 13.46
C ASP A 158 -2.15 -5.30 12.94
N GLY A 159 -2.77 -6.46 13.16
CA GLY A 159 -4.19 -6.73 12.89
C GLY A 159 -4.48 -7.77 11.80
N ALA A 160 -5.70 -8.33 11.82
CA ALA A 160 -6.19 -9.24 10.80
C ALA A 160 -6.67 -8.46 9.56
N TRP A 161 -5.77 -8.21 8.61
CA TRP A 161 -6.08 -7.55 7.35
C TRP A 161 -6.53 -8.56 6.29
N GLU A 162 -7.60 -8.23 5.54
CA GLU A 162 -7.92 -9.04 4.37
C GLU A 162 -6.85 -8.81 3.30
N PRO A 163 -6.26 -9.88 2.74
CA PRO A 163 -5.32 -9.75 1.64
C PRO A 163 -5.92 -8.90 0.52
N LEU A 164 -5.16 -7.91 0.07
CA LEU A 164 -5.60 -7.09 -1.06
C LEU A 164 -5.66 -7.96 -2.32
N PRO A 165 -6.63 -7.74 -3.23
CA PRO A 165 -6.59 -8.38 -4.54
C PRO A 165 -5.27 -8.07 -5.25
N PHE A 166 -4.73 -9.07 -5.92
CA PHE A 166 -3.50 -8.93 -6.68
C PHE A 166 -3.56 -9.67 -8.01
N ARG A 167 -2.83 -9.16 -8.99
CA ARG A 167 -2.61 -9.82 -10.28
C ARG A 167 -1.18 -10.37 -10.32
N VAL A 168 -1.07 -11.68 -10.49
CA VAL A 168 0.23 -12.38 -10.57
C VAL A 168 0.72 -12.41 -12.00
N PHE A 169 2.01 -12.17 -12.17
CA PHE A 169 2.77 -12.38 -13.40
C PHE A 169 3.89 -13.37 -13.09
N GLU A 170 3.95 -14.46 -13.83
CA GLU A 170 4.90 -15.55 -13.58
C GLU A 170 6.25 -15.28 -14.27
N GLY A 171 7.32 -15.34 -13.48
CA GLY A 171 8.70 -15.18 -13.90
C GLY A 171 9.11 -13.75 -14.24
N LEU A 172 10.43 -13.53 -14.30
CA LEU A 172 11.00 -12.22 -14.63
C LEU A 172 10.74 -11.79 -16.09
N GLY A 173 10.46 -12.75 -16.99
CA GLY A 173 10.13 -12.45 -18.39
C GLY A 173 8.84 -11.63 -18.54
N ALA A 174 7.88 -11.78 -17.63
CA ALA A 174 6.63 -11.05 -17.63
C ALA A 174 6.75 -9.62 -17.02
N CYS A 175 7.94 -9.22 -16.55
CA CYS A 175 8.15 -7.93 -15.89
C CYS A 175 7.77 -6.73 -16.78
N SER A 176 8.10 -6.77 -18.08
CA SER A 176 7.73 -5.70 -19.01
C SER A 176 6.21 -5.54 -19.12
N GLU A 177 5.47 -6.64 -19.23
CA GLU A 177 4.01 -6.64 -19.27
C GLU A 177 3.41 -6.12 -17.95
N ALA A 178 3.92 -6.61 -16.82
CA ALA A 178 3.52 -6.18 -15.49
C ALA A 178 3.69 -4.66 -15.31
N LEU A 179 4.82 -4.10 -15.75
CA LEU A 179 5.08 -2.66 -15.73
C LEU A 179 4.16 -1.87 -16.68
N GLN A 180 3.77 -2.43 -17.83
CA GLN A 180 2.79 -1.78 -18.71
C GLN A 180 1.42 -1.67 -18.06
N VAL A 181 0.93 -2.75 -17.43
CA VAL A 181 -0.33 -2.76 -16.66
C VAL A 181 -0.25 -1.75 -15.51
N LEU A 182 0.87 -1.72 -14.78
CA LEU A 182 1.12 -0.77 -13.70
C LEU A 182 1.06 0.69 -14.19
N ARG A 183 1.72 0.99 -15.31
CA ARG A 183 1.77 2.35 -15.91
C ARG A 183 0.40 2.85 -16.34
N LYS A 184 -0.45 1.98 -16.87
CA LYS A 184 -1.83 2.30 -17.24
C LYS A 184 -2.77 2.34 -16.03
N ALA A 185 -2.29 1.89 -14.87
CA ALA A 185 -3.05 1.73 -13.64
C ALA A 185 -4.35 0.96 -13.91
N GLU A 186 -4.24 -0.20 -14.56
CA GLU A 186 -5.39 -1.07 -14.90
C GLU A 186 -5.76 -2.00 -13.74
N GLN A 187 -4.79 -2.38 -12.91
CA GLN A 187 -5.00 -3.30 -11.79
C GLN A 187 -5.95 -2.76 -10.71
N ILE A 188 -6.71 -3.66 -10.09
CA ILE A 188 -7.29 -3.48 -8.75
C ILE A 188 -6.29 -4.08 -7.76
N GLY A 189 -5.92 -3.30 -6.74
CA GLY A 189 -4.94 -3.71 -5.73
C GLY A 189 -3.49 -3.75 -6.25
N LYS A 190 -2.83 -4.90 -6.12
CA LYS A 190 -1.38 -5.05 -6.33
C LYS A 190 -1.03 -5.84 -7.59
N ILE A 191 0.16 -5.59 -8.13
CA ILE A 191 0.78 -6.44 -9.15
C ILE A 191 1.91 -7.18 -8.45
N VAL A 192 1.94 -8.49 -8.61
CA VAL A 192 2.92 -9.39 -7.99
C VAL A 192 3.68 -10.11 -9.10
N LEU A 193 5.00 -10.08 -9.04
CA LEU A 193 5.85 -10.95 -9.86
C LEU A 193 6.18 -12.18 -9.03
N SER A 194 5.69 -13.33 -9.46
CA SER A 194 6.03 -14.62 -8.89
C SER A 194 7.32 -15.09 -9.54
N VAL A 195 8.42 -15.12 -8.80
CA VAL A 195 9.70 -15.63 -9.30
C VAL A 195 9.97 -16.93 -8.56
N PRO A 196 9.66 -18.09 -9.16
CA PRO A 196 9.93 -19.36 -8.51
C PRO A 196 11.42 -19.49 -8.29
N SER A 197 11.80 -19.95 -7.11
CA SER A 197 13.20 -20.27 -6.87
C SER A 197 13.66 -21.37 -7.82
N PRO A 198 14.87 -21.27 -8.40
CA PRO A 198 15.48 -22.39 -9.09
C PRO A 198 15.81 -23.55 -8.13
N LEU A 199 15.85 -23.29 -6.82
CA LEU A 199 16.13 -24.29 -5.81
C LEU A 199 14.86 -25.07 -5.49
N ARG A 200 14.91 -26.40 -5.71
CA ARG A 200 13.88 -27.30 -5.22
C ARG A 200 14.31 -27.87 -3.88
N ILE A 201 13.74 -27.34 -2.81
CA ILE A 201 13.91 -27.92 -1.48
C ILE A 201 13.06 -29.17 -1.36
N ARG A 202 13.68 -30.26 -0.88
CA ARG A 202 12.99 -31.50 -0.55
C ARG A 202 12.65 -31.46 0.94
N GLU A 203 11.36 -31.58 1.24
CA GLU A 203 10.84 -31.64 2.61
C GLU A 203 11.54 -32.77 3.40
N GLY A 204 11.92 -32.48 4.66
CA GLY A 204 12.66 -33.41 5.52
C GLY A 204 14.10 -33.76 5.10
N ALA A 205 14.69 -33.06 4.12
CA ALA A 205 16.08 -33.28 3.71
C ALA A 205 17.08 -32.44 4.53
N THR A 206 18.26 -33.00 4.79
CA THR A 206 19.41 -32.26 5.33
C THR A 206 20.40 -31.93 4.22
N TYR A 207 20.85 -30.67 4.17
CA TYR A 207 21.77 -30.18 3.15
C TYR A 207 23.17 -29.99 3.74
N LEU A 208 24.17 -30.74 3.26
CA LEU A 208 25.57 -30.59 3.67
C LEU A 208 26.30 -29.56 2.79
N ILE A 209 26.94 -28.59 3.42
CA ILE A 209 27.69 -27.52 2.77
C ILE A 209 29.16 -27.65 3.20
N THR A 210 30.00 -28.13 2.27
CA THR A 210 31.44 -28.19 2.48
C THR A 210 32.05 -26.79 2.34
N GLY A 211 33.00 -26.45 3.22
CA GLY A 211 33.44 -25.06 3.41
C GLY A 211 32.35 -24.16 4.01
N GLY A 212 31.35 -24.75 4.67
CA GLY A 212 30.14 -24.08 5.15
C GLY A 212 30.39 -22.95 6.16
N THR A 213 31.54 -22.99 6.84
CA THR A 213 31.96 -21.99 7.83
C THR A 213 32.58 -20.73 7.20
N GLY A 214 32.90 -20.76 5.91
CA GLY A 214 33.36 -19.59 5.16
C GLY A 214 32.22 -18.64 4.79
N ALA A 215 32.55 -17.41 4.39
CA ALA A 215 31.55 -16.38 4.04
C ALA A 215 30.54 -16.85 2.97
N LEU A 216 31.01 -17.55 1.94
CA LEU A 216 30.17 -18.15 0.90
C LEU A 216 29.31 -19.29 1.45
N GLY A 217 29.89 -20.16 2.29
CA GLY A 217 29.17 -21.27 2.92
C GLY A 217 28.00 -20.81 3.80
N LEU A 218 28.21 -19.72 4.55
CA LEU A 218 27.16 -19.08 5.35
C LEU A 218 26.06 -18.45 4.49
N ALA A 219 26.43 -17.76 3.41
CA ALA A 219 25.45 -17.17 2.49
C ALA A 219 24.59 -18.25 1.80
N VAL A 220 25.20 -19.36 1.38
CA VAL A 220 24.49 -20.51 0.80
C VAL A 220 23.60 -21.20 1.84
N SER A 221 24.08 -21.35 3.07
CA SER A 221 23.27 -21.90 4.18
C SER A 221 22.01 -21.08 4.39
N ARG A 222 22.16 -19.74 4.44
CA ARG A 222 21.03 -18.81 4.59
C ARG A 222 20.05 -18.91 3.44
N ALA A 223 20.53 -18.91 2.19
CA ALA A 223 19.67 -19.04 1.02
C ALA A 223 18.86 -20.35 1.05
N LEU A 224 19.45 -21.48 1.43
CA LEU A 224 18.71 -22.74 1.56
C LEU A 224 17.61 -22.68 2.63
N LEU A 225 17.87 -22.05 3.78
CA LEU A 225 16.86 -21.88 4.84
C LEU A 225 15.72 -20.94 4.42
N GLU A 226 16.04 -19.84 3.72
CA GLU A 226 15.05 -18.90 3.15
C GLU A 226 14.14 -19.59 2.13
N GLU A 227 14.70 -20.52 1.35
CA GLU A 227 13.98 -21.35 0.36
C GLU A 227 13.19 -22.51 0.98
N GLY A 228 13.25 -22.67 2.30
CA GLY A 228 12.44 -23.63 3.05
C GLY A 228 13.16 -24.89 3.50
N ALA A 229 14.49 -24.98 3.41
CA ALA A 229 15.23 -26.07 4.04
C ALA A 229 15.05 -26.01 5.57
N GLU A 230 14.77 -27.14 6.19
CA GLU A 230 14.61 -27.23 7.65
C GLU A 230 15.96 -27.31 8.37
N ALA A 231 16.97 -27.87 7.70
CA ALA A 231 18.30 -28.06 8.26
C ALA A 231 19.41 -27.96 7.22
N THR A 232 20.44 -27.17 7.55
CA THR A 232 21.73 -27.15 6.84
C THR A 232 22.83 -27.58 7.80
N GLN A 233 23.74 -28.44 7.34
CA GLN A 233 24.95 -28.84 8.04
C GLN A 233 26.17 -28.23 7.37
N GLN A 234 27.06 -27.63 8.15
CA GLN A 234 28.32 -27.07 7.68
C GLN A 234 29.48 -28.01 8.02
N GLY A 235 30.40 -28.23 7.07
CA GLY A 235 31.60 -29.03 7.30
C GLY A 235 32.83 -28.41 6.64
N ASP A 236 34.01 -28.58 7.24
CA ASP A 236 35.31 -28.21 6.65
C ASP A 236 36.03 -29.49 6.20
N LEU A 237 36.59 -29.50 4.99
CA LEU A 237 37.42 -30.61 4.47
C LEU A 237 38.89 -30.48 4.91
N GLY A 238 39.22 -29.48 5.71
CA GLY A 238 40.55 -29.29 6.31
C GLY A 238 40.76 -30.08 7.60
N SER A 239 41.46 -31.21 7.47
CA SER A 239 42.08 -32.04 8.51
C SER A 239 41.20 -33.05 9.27
N GLU A 240 41.73 -34.27 9.34
CA GLU A 240 41.19 -35.54 9.83
C GLU A 240 40.76 -35.56 11.33
N THR A 241 40.50 -34.43 12.00
CA THR A 241 40.37 -34.44 13.48
C THR A 241 39.30 -33.57 14.12
N GLN A 242 38.45 -32.80 13.42
CA GLN A 242 37.30 -32.18 14.11
C GLN A 242 36.21 -31.72 13.12
N ALA A 243 35.28 -32.62 12.79
CA ALA A 243 33.98 -32.21 12.27
C ALA A 243 33.26 -31.45 13.40
N ARG A 244 33.35 -30.12 13.40
CA ARG A 244 32.45 -29.28 14.21
C ARG A 244 31.11 -29.24 13.50
N GLU A 245 30.21 -30.12 13.91
CA GLU A 245 28.81 -30.06 13.47
C GLU A 245 28.18 -28.76 13.98
N PHE A 246 27.83 -27.87 13.05
CA PHE A 246 26.98 -26.73 13.34
C PHE A 246 25.66 -26.93 12.60
N LEU A 247 24.62 -27.26 13.36
CA LEU A 247 23.25 -27.30 12.85
C LEU A 247 22.69 -25.89 12.93
N MET A 248 22.45 -25.29 11.77
CA MET A 248 21.67 -24.07 11.68
C MET A 248 20.23 -24.49 11.40
N GLN A 249 19.36 -24.30 12.39
CA GLN A 249 17.92 -24.55 12.28
C GLN A 249 17.20 -23.23 12.11
N LYS A 250 16.04 -23.27 11.45
CA LYS A 250 15.16 -22.12 11.32
C LYS A 250 14.53 -21.85 12.69
N ASP A 251 15.11 -20.96 13.49
CA ASP A 251 14.48 -20.47 14.72
C ASP A 251 13.24 -19.66 14.34
N VAL A 252 12.05 -20.22 14.57
CA VAL A 252 10.76 -19.66 14.14
C VAL A 252 10.30 -18.45 14.98
N ASP A 253 11.00 -18.11 16.07
CA ASP A 253 10.51 -17.12 17.06
C ASP A 253 11.30 -15.80 17.18
N LYS A 254 12.21 -15.46 16.24
CA LYS A 254 12.94 -14.17 16.30
C LYS A 254 13.24 -13.49 14.96
N LEU A 255 12.24 -13.37 14.10
CA LEU A 255 12.23 -12.41 12.98
C LEU A 255 10.88 -11.68 12.95
#